data_AF-A0A0L0CIL4-F1
#
_entry.id   AF-A0A0L0CIL4-F1
#
_cell.length_a   1.000
_cell.length_b   1.000
_cell.length_c   1.000
_cell.angle_alpha   90.00
_cell.angle_beta   90.00
_cell.angle_gamma   90.00
#
_symmetry.space_group_name_H-M   'P 1'
#
loop_
_entity.id
_entity.type
_entity.pdbx_description
1 polymer ?
#
loop_
_entity_poly.entity_id
_entity_poly.type
_entity_poly.pdbx_seq_one_letter_code
_entity_poly.pdbx_strand_id
1 'polypeptide(L)'
;MNAVIALCHFCEAHGPSAIFSTQTLRDTKLDELYSAAALQTSNSVAGKQCAACNSIGQTNGLYSKDNESGATFLSTQQSALPEVATLVKQAAVRSLSCEINHNKDGGFVFFGDTSRGHVLSHTFHVSDLQARGFYQLFSIIILMKDKYFLLNTKPFLAEHLRKISAELQNGAKRIREEEELKGSPRQRRLSGSQPLVQTPRSLIELTGEENVFAVLHSHFSWLLLAGSRFLTEHVTFGNLPWLPPQSSSHPPQQRLTYNITTLPMIQKYETLDDAEEFYSLRYIKQVVRKAEFASVCYCALTGIKIIVRGDPARTFHFMMCLKKLLPEQMHSLIRVDAQHQHSISADYKIISISNEIAVPMASSSVFRIDFLEESLGNDVCIKWPGSVPTKLPDLLVKLLKAVDETRFTELVLNRHTRVLVEEWKNKVICLNHAKSTNGQAKLKRVLGVQTQDQPLLNYWSAHLH
;
A
#
# COMPACT_ATOMS: atom_id res chain seq x y z
N MET A 1 4.84 12.07 7.12
CA MET A 1 3.75 13.05 7.29
C MET A 1 4.00 14.08 6.21
N ASN A 2 3.02 14.44 5.38
CA ASN A 2 3.24 15.50 4.38
C ASN A 2 3.04 16.86 5.06
N ALA A 3 4.12 17.40 5.60
CA ALA A 3 4.14 18.62 6.39
C ALA A 3 5.48 19.33 6.21
N VAL A 4 5.50 20.60 6.58
CA VAL A 4 6.71 21.41 6.65
C VAL A 4 6.90 21.81 8.09
N ILE A 5 8.06 21.49 8.65
CA ILE A 5 8.46 21.93 9.99
C ILE A 5 9.44 23.08 9.81
N ALA A 6 9.22 24.22 10.47
CA ALA A 6 10.13 25.34 10.38
C ALA A 6 10.42 25.95 11.75
N LEU A 7 11.69 26.29 11.98
CA LEU A 7 12.12 27.15 13.07
C LEU A 7 12.05 28.61 12.60
N CYS A 8 11.33 29.41 13.36
CA CYS A 8 11.10 30.83 13.13
C CYS A 8 11.72 31.64 14.26
N HIS A 9 12.19 32.84 13.92
CA HIS A 9 12.84 33.77 14.84
C HIS A 9 12.30 35.19 14.61
N PHE A 10 12.02 35.90 15.71
CA PHE A 10 11.72 37.32 15.67
C PHE A 10 13.03 38.12 15.80
N CYS A 11 13.58 38.55 14.67
CA CYS A 11 14.76 39.39 14.66
C CYS A 11 14.38 40.85 14.91
N GLU A 12 15.04 41.54 15.84
CA GLU A 12 14.78 42.98 16.07
C GLU A 12 15.05 43.86 14.83
N ALA A 13 15.99 43.45 13.96
CA ALA A 13 16.34 44.19 12.75
C ALA A 13 15.43 43.88 11.55
N HIS A 14 15.00 42.62 11.41
CA HIS A 14 14.30 42.14 10.20
C HIS A 14 12.85 41.70 10.44
N GLY A 15 12.43 41.64 11.70
CA GLY A 15 11.13 41.12 12.10
C GLY A 15 11.04 39.58 12.09
N PRO A 16 9.80 39.04 12.09
CA PRO A 16 9.56 37.59 12.13
C PRO A 16 9.94 36.92 10.81
N SER A 17 10.75 35.87 10.89
CA SER A 17 11.20 35.11 9.72
C SER A 17 11.38 33.62 10.05
N ALA A 18 11.16 32.76 9.06
CA ALA A 18 11.60 31.38 9.13
C ALA A 18 13.09 31.32 8.79
N ILE A 19 13.89 30.70 9.66
CA ILE A 19 15.35 30.60 9.52
C ILE A 19 15.82 29.19 9.18
N PHE A 20 14.98 28.17 9.37
CA PHE A 20 15.31 26.79 9.04
C PHE A 20 14.03 26.00 8.79
N SER A 21 13.94 25.32 7.66
CA SER A 21 12.74 24.59 7.24
C SER A 21 13.09 23.20 6.74
N THR A 22 12.38 22.18 7.25
CA THR A 22 12.49 20.78 6.85
C THR A 22 11.21 20.32 6.18
N GLN A 23 11.33 19.68 5.03
CA GLN A 23 10.22 19.19 4.21
C GLN A 23 10.47 17.77 3.71
N THR A 24 9.40 17.00 3.52
CA THR A 24 9.44 15.69 2.87
C THR A 24 9.40 15.83 1.36
N LEU A 25 10.36 15.25 0.64
CA LEU A 25 10.33 15.15 -0.82
C LEU A 25 9.88 13.73 -1.17
N ARG A 26 8.62 13.58 -1.60
CA ARG A 26 8.08 12.27 -2.01
C ARG A 26 8.34 12.02 -3.51
N ASP A 27 7.87 12.95 -4.35
CA ASP A 27 7.93 12.82 -5.81
C ASP A 27 8.83 13.85 -6.49
N THR A 28 9.31 14.85 -5.73
CA THR A 28 10.17 15.92 -6.26
C THR A 28 11.61 15.44 -6.33
N LYS A 29 12.18 15.42 -7.54
CA LYS A 29 13.60 15.10 -7.72
C LYS A 29 14.46 16.25 -7.20
N LEU A 30 15.57 15.91 -6.53
CA LEU A 30 16.52 16.93 -6.04
C LEU A 30 17.04 17.84 -7.16
N ASP A 31 17.23 17.29 -8.37
CA ASP A 31 17.75 18.02 -9.53
C ASP A 31 16.85 19.18 -9.99
N GLU A 32 15.53 19.02 -9.83
CA GLU A 32 14.54 20.05 -10.14
C GLU A 32 14.63 21.21 -9.13
N LEU A 33 14.94 20.90 -7.86
CA LEU A 33 15.13 21.90 -6.80
C LEU A 33 16.43 22.69 -6.99
N TYR A 34 17.53 22.03 -7.37
CA TYR A 34 18.79 22.71 -7.69
C TYR A 34 18.62 23.71 -8.85
N SER A 35 17.88 23.31 -9.88
CA SER A 35 17.60 24.17 -11.04
C SER A 35 16.74 25.38 -10.67
N ALA A 36 15.73 25.19 -9.81
CA ALA A 36 14.88 26.28 -9.31
C ALA A 36 15.63 27.24 -8.38
N ALA A 37 16.50 26.73 -7.51
CA ALA A 37 17.33 27.55 -6.61
C ALA A 37 18.35 28.42 -7.39
N ALA A 38 18.96 27.85 -8.44
CA ALA A 38 19.88 28.59 -9.32
C ALA A 38 19.19 29.78 -10.02
N LEU A 39 17.93 29.61 -10.45
CA LEU A 39 17.13 30.68 -11.06
C LEU A 39 16.73 31.76 -10.04
N GLN A 40 16.39 31.40 -8.80
CA GLN A 40 16.03 32.36 -7.76
C GLN A 40 17.19 33.25 -7.31
N THR A 41 18.42 32.71 -7.32
CA THR A 41 19.63 33.45 -6.95
C THR A 41 19.94 34.62 -7.90
N SER A 42 19.42 34.59 -9.13
CA SER A 42 19.62 35.65 -10.12
C SER A 42 18.75 36.91 -9.91
N ASN A 43 17.64 36.80 -9.17
CA ASN A 43 16.66 37.88 -8.99
C ASN A 43 16.56 38.41 -7.55
N SER A 44 17.19 37.76 -6.57
CA SER A 44 17.27 38.29 -5.20
C SER A 44 18.51 39.15 -5.02
N VAL A 45 18.34 40.46 -4.88
CA VAL A 45 19.38 41.36 -4.35
C VAL A 45 19.89 40.73 -3.05
N ALA A 46 21.18 40.38 -3.01
CA ALA A 46 21.87 39.82 -1.86
C ALA A 46 21.90 40.83 -0.71
N GLY A 47 20.76 41.02 -0.04
CA GLY A 47 20.67 41.76 1.20
C GLY A 47 21.49 41.00 2.23
N LYS A 48 22.52 41.63 2.79
CA LYS A 48 23.32 41.06 3.89
C LYS A 48 22.37 40.67 5.02
N GLN A 49 22.08 39.38 5.16
CA GLN A 49 21.33 38.86 6.30
C GLN A 49 22.19 38.95 7.54
N CYS A 50 21.60 39.28 8.68
CA CYS A 50 22.32 39.31 9.94
C CYS A 50 22.58 37.89 10.46
N ALA A 51 23.56 37.75 11.36
CA ALA A 51 23.96 36.46 11.91
C ALA A 51 22.79 35.72 12.60
N ALA A 52 21.86 36.42 13.27
CA ALA A 52 20.67 35.80 13.86
C ALA A 52 19.65 35.23 12.85
N CYS A 53 19.63 35.76 11.62
CA CYS A 53 18.72 35.30 10.56
C CYS A 53 19.36 34.26 9.64
N ASN A 54 20.67 34.08 9.72
CA ASN A 54 21.41 33.12 8.92
C ASN A 54 21.52 31.78 9.66
N SER A 55 21.12 30.69 9.00
CA SER A 55 21.28 29.34 9.54
C SER A 55 22.44 28.61 8.87
N ILE A 56 22.14 27.85 7.82
CA ILE A 56 23.12 27.09 7.03
C ILE A 56 23.51 27.83 5.73
N GLY A 57 22.93 29.00 5.48
CA GLY A 57 23.09 29.79 4.26
C GLY A 57 22.02 29.49 3.21
N GLN A 58 22.01 30.28 2.13
CA GLN A 58 20.99 30.20 1.09
C GLN A 58 21.23 29.08 0.07
N THR A 59 22.47 28.62 -0.06
CA THR A 59 22.88 27.61 -1.06
C THR A 59 23.05 26.20 -0.49
N ASN A 60 23.09 26.08 0.84
CA ASN A 60 23.34 24.81 1.50
C ASN A 60 22.04 24.18 1.98
N GLY A 61 22.00 22.85 1.99
CA GLY A 61 20.89 22.08 2.52
C GLY A 61 21.40 20.81 3.21
N LEU A 62 20.63 20.33 4.18
CA LEU A 62 20.85 19.04 4.84
C LEU A 62 19.86 18.02 4.30
N TYR A 63 20.34 16.83 3.96
CA TYR A 63 19.56 15.79 3.32
C TYR A 63 19.68 14.48 4.08
N SER A 64 18.55 13.81 4.31
CA SER A 64 18.50 12.45 4.83
C SER A 64 17.44 11.62 4.11
N LYS A 65 17.68 10.31 4.06
CA LYS A 65 16.77 9.33 3.44
C LYS A 65 16.54 8.17 4.38
N ASP A 66 15.27 7.82 4.57
CA ASP A 66 14.89 6.58 5.24
C ASP A 66 14.95 5.42 4.24
N ASN A 67 15.74 4.40 4.54
CA ASN A 67 15.91 3.24 3.67
C ASN A 67 14.67 2.34 3.65
N GLU A 68 13.90 2.29 4.74
CA GLU A 68 12.72 1.44 4.84
C GLU A 68 11.54 2.00 4.05
N SER A 69 11.19 3.26 4.28
CA SER A 69 10.05 3.90 3.60
C SER A 69 10.41 4.53 2.26
N GLY A 70 11.70 4.69 1.96
CA GLY A 70 12.18 5.45 0.81
C GLY A 70 11.96 6.96 0.93
N ALA A 71 11.40 7.45 2.04
CA ALA A 71 11.13 8.86 2.25
C ALA A 71 12.43 9.68 2.33
N THR A 72 12.43 10.85 1.69
CA THR A 72 13.56 11.77 1.74
C THR A 72 13.17 13.07 2.42
N PHE A 73 14.09 13.63 3.20
CA PHE A 73 13.90 14.83 4.00
C PHE A 73 14.99 15.83 3.63
N LEU A 74 14.57 17.05 3.29
CA LEU A 74 15.46 18.16 2.96
C LEU A 74 15.24 19.29 3.95
N SER A 75 16.32 19.78 4.56
CA SER A 75 16.33 21.01 5.33
C SER A 75 17.12 22.10 4.63
N THR A 76 16.56 23.29 4.58
CA THR A 76 17.10 24.49 3.93
C THR A 76 16.77 25.72 4.78
N GLN A 77 17.46 26.84 4.58
CA GLN A 77 17.16 28.07 5.33
C GLN A 77 15.75 28.59 5.02
N GLN A 78 15.37 28.57 3.74
CA GLN A 78 14.01 28.84 3.26
C GLN A 78 13.51 27.60 2.54
N SER A 79 12.21 27.32 2.61
CA SER A 79 11.62 26.15 1.94
C SER A 79 11.99 26.13 0.45
N ALA A 80 12.49 24.98 -0.02
CA ALA A 80 13.00 24.86 -1.38
C ALA A 80 11.93 25.02 -2.47
N LEU A 81 10.65 24.89 -2.11
CA LEU A 81 9.52 25.10 -3.02
C LEU A 81 8.97 26.52 -2.84
N PRO A 82 9.00 27.40 -3.86
CA PRO A 82 8.62 28.81 -3.71
C PRO A 82 7.18 29.04 -3.24
N GLU A 83 6.24 28.20 -3.66
CA GLU A 83 4.85 28.24 -3.17
C GLU A 83 4.79 27.98 -1.65
N VAL A 84 5.53 26.96 -1.20
CA VAL A 84 5.61 26.59 0.22
C VAL A 84 6.36 27.65 1.03
N ALA A 85 7.43 28.23 0.48
CA ALA A 85 8.19 29.31 1.12
C ALA A 85 7.30 30.51 1.45
N THR A 86 6.37 30.86 0.56
CA THR A 86 5.40 31.93 0.79
C THR A 86 4.46 31.60 1.95
N LEU A 87 3.95 30.36 2.01
CA LEU A 87 3.08 29.90 3.10
C LEU A 87 3.80 29.87 4.45
N VAL A 88 5.04 29.37 4.48
CA VAL A 88 5.90 29.34 5.68
C VAL A 88 6.20 30.76 6.17
N LYS A 89 6.50 31.69 5.26
CA LYS A 89 6.72 33.10 5.61
C LYS A 89 5.48 33.72 6.28
N GLN A 90 4.29 33.51 5.71
CA GLN A 90 3.04 33.99 6.31
C GLN A 90 2.76 33.34 7.66
N ALA A 91 3.01 32.04 7.80
CA ALA A 91 2.85 31.31 9.05
C ALA A 91 3.81 31.82 10.14
N ALA A 92 5.06 32.12 9.80
CA ALA A 92 6.05 32.69 10.71
C ALA A 92 5.63 34.07 11.25
N VAL A 93 5.14 34.95 10.37
CA VAL A 93 4.62 36.27 10.77
C VAL A 93 3.46 36.13 11.75
N ARG A 94 2.48 35.28 11.45
CA ARG A 94 1.33 35.08 12.34
C ARG A 94 1.75 34.50 13.69
N SER A 95 2.57 33.45 13.66
CA SER A 95 3.07 32.74 14.83
C SER A 95 3.80 33.65 15.82
N LEU A 96 4.62 34.58 15.32
CA LEU A 96 5.47 35.43 16.16
C LEU A 96 4.87 36.82 16.46
N SER A 97 3.84 37.27 15.71
CA SER A 97 3.33 38.65 15.83
C SER A 97 1.83 38.77 16.05
N CYS A 98 1.02 37.76 15.72
CA CYS A 98 -0.44 37.84 15.82
C CYS A 98 -1.01 36.89 16.86
N GLU A 99 -0.46 35.68 16.94
CA GLU A 99 -1.02 34.58 17.72
C GLU A 99 -0.41 34.58 19.12
N ILE A 100 -1.17 35.06 20.11
CA ILE A 100 -0.66 35.26 21.47
C ILE A 100 -0.88 33.99 22.30
N ASN A 101 0.19 33.52 22.92
CA ASN A 101 0.12 32.51 23.97
C ASN A 101 0.34 33.17 25.34
N HIS A 102 -0.50 32.82 26.31
CA HIS A 102 -0.43 33.36 27.67
C HIS A 102 0.62 32.66 28.54
N ASN A 103 1.11 31.48 28.11
CA ASN A 103 2.12 30.73 28.86
C ASN A 103 3.55 31.12 28.44
N LYS A 104 4.35 31.59 29.41
CA LYS A 104 5.74 32.04 29.20
C LYS A 104 6.71 30.89 28.91
N ASP A 105 6.39 29.69 29.39
CA ASP A 105 7.22 28.47 29.23
C ASP A 105 6.92 27.72 27.92
N GLY A 106 6.24 28.39 27.00
CA GLY A 106 5.89 27.86 25.69
C GLY A 106 4.58 27.09 25.70
N GLY A 107 3.93 27.12 24.54
CA GLY A 107 2.63 26.49 24.38
C GLY A 107 2.16 26.60 22.95
N PHE A 108 1.06 25.90 22.70
CA PHE A 108 0.68 25.49 21.36
C PHE A 108 -0.51 26.30 20.88
N VAL A 109 -0.29 27.09 19.84
CA VAL A 109 -1.37 27.80 19.15
C VAL A 109 -1.63 27.10 17.83
N PHE A 110 -2.90 26.79 17.57
CA PHE A 110 -3.35 26.26 16.30
C PHE A 110 -4.08 27.36 15.53
N PHE A 111 -3.72 27.57 14.27
CA PHE A 111 -4.36 28.55 13.39
C PHE A 111 -4.25 28.14 11.93
N GLY A 112 -4.90 28.87 11.04
CA GLY A 112 -4.81 28.67 9.59
C GLY A 112 -6.16 28.36 8.95
N ASP A 113 -6.15 28.20 7.63
CA ASP A 113 -7.33 28.07 6.80
C ASP A 113 -7.06 27.12 5.61
N THR A 114 -8.10 26.76 4.88
CA THR A 114 -8.01 25.80 3.77
C THR A 114 -7.11 26.30 2.62
N SER A 115 -7.01 27.62 2.42
CA SER A 115 -6.22 28.20 1.32
C SER A 115 -4.71 28.17 1.64
N ARG A 116 -4.32 28.65 2.82
CA ARG A 116 -2.93 28.80 3.25
C ARG A 116 -2.38 27.57 3.98
N GLY A 117 -3.26 26.67 4.40
CA GLY A 117 -2.94 25.54 5.26
C GLY A 117 -3.12 25.87 6.73
N HIS A 118 -2.99 24.82 7.54
CA HIS A 118 -3.15 24.82 8.99
C HIS A 118 -1.79 24.70 9.66
N VAL A 119 -1.61 25.44 10.74
CA VAL A 119 -0.35 25.60 11.44
C VAL A 119 -0.52 25.25 12.91
N LEU A 120 0.37 24.40 13.42
CA LEU A 120 0.59 24.21 14.84
C LEU A 120 1.89 24.92 15.22
N SER A 121 1.79 25.94 16.07
CA SER A 121 2.89 26.80 16.46
C SER A 121 3.27 26.58 17.92
N HIS A 122 4.55 26.37 18.19
CA HIS A 122 5.15 26.29 19.52
C HIS A 122 6.16 27.41 19.72
N THR A 123 5.73 28.47 20.38
CA THR A 123 6.55 29.66 20.63
C THR A 123 7.29 29.53 21.97
N PHE A 124 8.56 29.91 22.05
CA PHE A 124 9.39 29.83 23.25
C PHE A 124 10.48 30.91 23.26
N HIS A 125 10.96 31.24 24.47
CA HIS A 125 12.04 32.22 24.67
C HIS A 125 13.38 31.52 24.83
N VAL A 126 14.43 32.08 24.22
CA VAL A 126 15.82 31.66 24.36
C VAL A 126 16.59 32.78 25.06
N SER A 127 17.32 32.47 26.14
CA SER A 127 18.02 33.50 26.92
C SER A 127 19.16 34.13 26.12
N ASP A 128 19.30 35.44 26.19
CA ASP A 128 20.37 36.20 25.52
C ASP A 128 20.66 37.48 26.29
N LEU A 129 21.85 37.61 26.91
CA LEU A 129 22.22 38.80 27.68
C LEU A 129 22.38 40.09 26.85
N GLN A 130 22.56 39.98 25.54
CA GLN A 130 22.77 41.10 24.62
C GLN A 130 21.45 41.56 23.98
N ALA A 131 20.43 40.70 23.92
CA ALA A 131 19.11 41.05 23.40
C ALA A 131 18.31 41.96 24.34
N ARG A 132 17.36 42.72 23.80
CA ARG A 132 16.46 43.52 24.61
C ARG A 132 15.57 42.60 25.46
N GLY A 133 15.47 42.89 26.76
CA GLY A 133 14.71 42.05 27.68
C GLY A 133 15.40 40.76 28.10
N PHE A 134 16.65 40.54 27.67
CA PHE A 134 17.49 39.39 27.97
C PHE A 134 17.03 38.04 27.36
N TYR A 135 16.25 38.09 26.28
CA TYR A 135 15.82 36.91 25.54
C TYR A 135 15.58 37.22 24.06
N GLN A 136 15.66 36.18 23.22
CA GLN A 136 15.19 36.18 21.85
C GLN A 136 13.95 35.27 21.73
N LEU A 137 13.02 35.64 20.84
CA LEU A 137 11.76 34.92 20.64
C LEU A 137 11.86 33.99 19.44
N PHE A 138 11.63 32.70 19.68
CA PHE A 138 11.62 31.66 18.66
C PHE A 138 10.26 30.96 18.61
N SER A 139 9.99 30.31 17.49
CA SER A 139 8.83 29.43 17.33
C SER A 139 9.14 28.27 16.42
N ILE A 140 8.74 27.06 16.80
CA ILE A 140 8.71 25.92 15.88
C ILE A 140 7.28 25.79 15.36
N ILE A 141 7.11 25.88 14.04
CA ILE A 141 5.82 25.73 13.38
C ILE A 141 5.78 24.44 12.59
N ILE A 142 4.61 23.80 12.56
CA ILE A 142 4.29 22.67 11.67
C ILE A 142 3.14 23.11 10.77
N LEU A 143 3.40 23.22 9.48
CA LEU A 143 2.43 23.58 8.45
C LEU A 143 1.94 22.32 7.73
N MET A 144 0.62 22.12 7.69
CA MET A 144 -0.05 21.02 7.01
C MET A 144 -1.29 21.50 6.25
N LYS A 145 -1.64 20.83 5.15
CA LYS A 145 -2.92 21.08 4.46
C LYS A 145 -4.10 20.39 5.14
N ASP A 146 -3.88 19.27 5.84
CA ASP A 146 -4.93 18.53 6.54
C ASP A 146 -5.10 19.05 7.99
N LYS A 147 -6.24 19.68 8.25
CA LYS A 147 -6.65 20.17 9.57
C LYS A 147 -6.78 19.04 10.60
N TYR A 148 -7.50 17.99 10.24
CA TYR A 148 -7.92 16.96 11.19
C TYR A 148 -6.74 16.08 11.57
N PHE A 149 -5.91 15.71 10.61
CA PHE A 149 -4.68 14.97 10.89
C PHE A 149 -3.74 15.75 11.82
N LEU A 150 -3.52 17.04 11.55
CA LEU A 150 -2.67 17.88 12.41
C LEU A 150 -3.22 17.99 13.84
N LEU A 151 -4.54 18.17 14.01
CA LEU A 151 -5.15 18.23 15.34
C LEU A 151 -5.11 16.88 16.08
N ASN A 152 -5.31 15.76 15.39
CA ASN A 152 -5.27 14.43 15.99
C ASN A 152 -3.84 14.01 16.39
N THR A 153 -2.83 14.43 15.62
CA THR A 153 -1.41 14.21 15.94
C THR A 153 -0.83 15.23 16.93
N LYS A 154 -1.57 16.29 17.27
CA LYS A 154 -1.10 17.38 18.15
C LYS A 154 -0.49 16.89 19.47
N PRO A 155 -1.07 15.95 20.24
CA PRO A 155 -0.48 15.54 21.52
C PRO A 155 0.94 14.98 21.36
N PHE A 156 1.14 14.13 20.34
CA PHE A 156 2.44 13.57 19.98
C PHE A 156 3.43 14.65 19.54
N LEU A 157 3.01 15.53 18.62
CA LEU A 157 3.85 16.62 18.12
C LEU A 157 4.25 17.57 19.27
N ALA A 158 3.29 17.92 20.13
CA ALA A 158 3.51 18.85 21.21
C ALA A 158 4.51 18.36 22.25
N GLU A 159 4.50 17.06 22.56
CA GLU A 159 5.49 16.47 23.46
C GLU A 159 6.92 16.62 22.92
N HIS A 160 7.12 16.33 21.64
CA HIS A 160 8.45 16.34 21.03
C HIS A 160 8.94 17.77 20.73
N LEU A 161 8.04 18.67 20.31
CA LEU A 161 8.36 20.08 20.13
C LEU A 161 8.81 20.73 21.45
N ARG A 162 8.20 20.35 22.59
CA ARG A 162 8.67 20.78 23.92
C ARG A 162 10.08 20.30 24.23
N LYS A 163 10.43 19.05 23.89
CA LYS A 163 11.78 18.50 24.10
C LYS A 163 12.81 19.30 23.29
N ILE A 164 12.54 19.53 22.00
CA ILE A 164 13.43 20.30 21.12
C ILE A 164 13.61 21.73 21.64
N SER A 165 12.52 22.42 22.04
CA SER A 165 12.66 23.77 22.60
C SER A 165 13.43 23.78 23.92
N ALA A 166 13.23 22.77 24.77
CA ALA A 166 13.92 22.67 26.05
C ALA A 166 15.42 22.45 25.86
N GLU A 167 15.84 21.65 24.88
CA GLU A 167 17.24 21.46 24.52
C GLU A 167 17.90 22.79 24.09
N LEU A 168 17.25 23.56 23.20
CA LEU A 168 17.73 24.88 22.80
C LEU A 168 17.80 25.85 23.98
N GLN A 169 16.78 25.86 24.84
CA GLN A 169 16.74 26.70 26.04
C GLN A 169 17.84 26.33 27.04
N ASN A 170 18.12 25.05 27.23
CA ASN A 170 19.16 24.58 28.15
C ASN A 170 20.55 24.95 27.64
N GLY A 171 20.82 24.82 26.33
CA GLY A 171 22.06 25.29 25.72
C GLY A 171 22.26 26.79 25.96
N ALA A 172 21.22 27.59 25.76
CA ALA A 172 21.28 29.04 26.00
C ALA A 172 21.40 29.45 27.47
N LYS A 173 20.79 28.69 28.39
CA LYS A 173 20.97 28.91 29.84
C LYS A 173 22.42 28.70 30.25
N ARG A 174 23.08 27.65 29.75
CA ARG A 174 24.51 27.40 30.01
C ARG A 174 25.37 28.57 29.55
N ILE A 175 25.20 29.03 28.31
CA ILE A 175 25.97 30.17 27.79
C ILE A 175 25.72 31.44 28.61
N ARG A 176 24.47 31.68 29.00
CA ARG A 176 24.12 32.81 29.87
C ARG A 176 24.83 32.73 31.22
N GLU A 177 24.82 31.58 31.89
CA GLU A 177 25.50 31.36 33.17
C GLU A 177 27.02 31.60 33.05
N GLU A 178 27.65 31.10 31.98
CA GLU A 178 29.06 31.35 31.68
C GLU A 178 29.38 32.84 31.44
N GLU A 179 28.51 33.55 30.74
CA GLU A 179 28.65 34.99 30.50
C GLU A 179 28.46 35.81 31.79
N GLU A 180 27.51 35.42 32.66
CA GLU A 180 27.27 36.05 33.96
C GLU A 180 28.46 35.87 34.91
N LEU A 181 29.12 34.70 34.91
CA LEU A 181 30.35 34.43 35.66
C LEU A 181 31.52 35.30 35.20
N LYS A 182 31.61 35.59 33.89
CA LYS A 182 32.63 36.49 33.31
C LYS A 182 32.36 37.98 33.59
N GLY A 183 31.29 38.31 34.33
CA GLY A 183 31.01 39.65 34.83
C GLY A 183 29.63 40.18 34.41
N SER A 184 28.91 40.76 35.37
CA SER A 184 27.51 41.16 35.18
C SER A 184 27.35 42.28 34.13
N PRO A 185 26.30 42.25 33.29
CA PRO A 185 25.97 43.34 32.37
C PRO A 185 25.65 44.66 33.09
N ARG A 186 25.32 44.62 34.40
CA ARG A 186 25.19 45.82 35.24
C ARG A 186 26.55 46.38 35.64
N GLN A 187 27.51 45.50 35.91
CA GLN A 187 28.88 45.86 36.27
C GLN A 187 29.65 46.44 35.07
N ARG A 188 29.39 45.95 33.84
CA ARG A 188 29.91 46.53 32.58
C ARG A 188 29.29 47.90 32.23
N ARG A 189 28.01 48.12 32.57
CA ARG A 189 27.36 49.44 32.42
C ARG A 189 27.87 50.47 33.41
N LEU A 190 28.23 50.04 34.62
CA LEU A 190 28.80 50.91 35.66
C LEU A 190 30.30 51.20 35.46
N SER A 191 31.04 50.36 34.74
CA SER A 191 32.49 50.50 34.53
C SER A 191 32.90 51.49 33.43
N GLY A 192 31.96 52.23 32.82
CA GLY A 192 32.26 53.21 31.78
C GLY A 192 32.76 52.62 30.46
N SER A 193 32.70 51.29 30.30
CA SER A 193 33.04 50.63 29.04
C SER A 193 32.04 51.01 27.93
N GLN A 194 32.53 51.20 26.70
CA GLN A 194 31.70 51.61 25.56
C GLN A 194 30.43 50.75 25.46
N PRO A 195 29.26 51.35 25.16
CA PRO A 195 28.04 50.57 24.96
C PRO A 195 28.28 49.56 23.84
N LEU A 196 28.26 48.27 24.19
CA LEU A 196 28.32 47.18 23.22
C LEU A 196 27.21 47.42 22.19
N VAL A 197 27.60 47.63 20.94
CA VAL A 197 26.68 47.59 19.81
C VAL A 197 25.99 46.23 19.87
N GLN A 198 24.68 46.22 20.07
CA GLN A 198 23.89 44.99 20.14
C GLN A 198 23.92 44.33 18.76
N THR A 199 24.81 43.35 18.57
CA THR A 199 24.87 42.58 17.35
C THR A 199 23.94 41.38 17.45
N PRO A 200 23.07 41.14 16.47
CA PRO A 200 22.14 40.01 16.48
C PRO A 200 22.91 38.68 16.41
N ARG A 201 22.89 37.91 17.51
CA ARG A 201 23.62 36.64 17.65
C ARG A 201 22.99 35.49 16.90
N SER A 202 23.81 34.64 16.28
CA SER A 202 23.35 33.41 15.64
C SER A 202 22.85 32.39 16.67
N LEU A 203 22.01 31.44 16.25
CA LEU A 203 21.55 30.37 17.14
C LEU A 203 22.72 29.53 17.69
N ILE A 204 23.78 29.37 16.89
CA ILE A 204 25.02 28.68 17.28
C ILE A 204 25.68 29.39 18.46
N GLU A 205 25.81 30.72 18.40
CA GLU A 205 26.36 31.53 19.51
C GLU A 205 25.48 31.50 20.75
N LEU A 206 24.15 31.45 20.58
CA LEU A 206 23.22 31.40 21.71
C LEU A 206 23.30 30.09 22.46
N THR A 207 23.38 28.95 21.78
CA THR A 207 23.37 27.63 22.42
C THR A 207 24.77 27.09 22.73
N GLY A 208 25.80 27.61 22.06
CA GLY A 208 27.16 27.07 22.10
C GLY A 208 27.32 25.78 21.31
N GLU A 209 26.34 25.40 20.48
CA GLU A 209 26.34 24.14 19.74
C GLU A 209 26.60 24.38 18.25
N GLU A 210 27.80 24.02 17.77
CA GLU A 210 28.21 24.19 16.37
C GLU A 210 27.29 23.46 15.39
N ASN A 211 26.81 22.27 15.79
CA ASN A 211 26.00 21.39 14.96
C ASN A 211 24.48 21.53 15.21
N VAL A 212 24.02 22.64 15.80
CA VAL A 212 22.61 22.84 16.18
C VAL A 212 21.64 22.60 15.02
N PHE A 213 21.98 23.02 13.79
CA PHE A 213 21.11 22.82 12.62
C PHE A 213 21.10 21.37 12.11
N ALA A 214 22.19 20.61 12.30
CA ALA A 214 22.21 19.18 12.01
C ALA A 214 21.36 18.38 13.00
N VAL A 215 21.40 18.78 14.29
CA VAL A 215 20.52 18.24 15.33
C VAL A 215 19.05 18.59 15.05
N LEU A 216 18.75 19.84 14.67
CA LEU A 216 17.40 20.23 14.27
C LEU A 216 16.92 19.47 13.02
N HIS A 217 17.79 19.25 12.03
CA HIS A 217 17.48 18.41 10.88
C HIS A 217 17.07 17.00 11.30
N SER A 218 17.83 16.36 12.19
CA SER A 218 17.54 15.00 12.64
C SER A 218 16.20 14.94 13.40
N HIS A 219 15.94 15.89 14.31
CA HIS A 219 14.67 15.97 15.02
C HIS A 219 13.48 16.20 14.08
N PHE A 220 13.58 17.15 13.15
CA PHE A 220 12.47 17.49 12.24
C PHE A 220 12.22 16.35 11.25
N SER A 221 13.27 15.73 10.73
CA SER A 221 13.13 14.57 9.83
C SER A 221 12.50 13.38 10.56
N TRP A 222 12.94 13.11 11.79
CA TRP A 222 12.35 12.07 12.63
C TRP A 222 10.89 12.37 12.97
N LEU A 223 10.53 13.62 13.28
CA LEU A 223 9.14 14.03 13.51
C LEU A 223 8.26 13.82 12.29
N LEU A 224 8.76 14.15 11.09
CA LEU A 224 8.04 13.92 9.84
C LEU A 224 7.84 12.43 9.55
N LEU A 225 8.84 11.60 9.85
CA LEU A 225 8.78 10.15 9.71
C LEU A 225 7.84 9.51 10.75
N ALA A 226 8.10 9.71 12.04
CA ALA A 226 7.33 9.17 13.14
C ALA A 226 5.88 9.65 13.10
N GLY A 227 5.64 10.94 12.78
CA GLY A 227 4.30 11.47 12.57
C GLY A 227 3.55 10.80 11.42
N SER A 228 4.24 10.24 10.42
CA SER A 228 3.62 9.44 9.36
C SER A 228 3.17 8.07 9.81
N ARG A 229 3.83 7.51 10.84
CA ARG A 229 3.58 6.19 11.38
C ARG A 229 2.70 6.23 12.64
N PHE A 230 2.32 7.44 13.09
CA PHE A 230 1.57 7.64 14.33
C PHE A 230 0.13 7.12 14.26
N LEU A 231 -0.55 7.35 13.15
CA LEU A 231 -1.89 6.78 12.87
C LEU A 231 -1.73 5.76 11.75
N THR A 232 -1.92 4.48 12.08
CA THR A 232 -1.88 3.37 11.11
C THR A 232 -3.25 2.74 10.98
N GLU A 233 -3.66 2.51 9.74
CA GLU A 233 -4.90 1.79 9.45
C GLU A 233 -4.60 0.30 9.27
N HIS A 234 -5.35 -0.54 9.98
CA HIS A 234 -5.30 -1.98 9.81
C HIS A 234 -6.54 -2.44 9.05
N VAL A 235 -6.41 -2.53 7.73
CA VAL A 235 -7.47 -3.10 6.87
C VAL A 235 -7.33 -4.61 6.85
N THR A 236 -8.29 -5.31 7.42
CA THR A 236 -8.41 -6.76 7.28
C THR A 236 -9.17 -7.08 5.99
N PHE A 237 -8.44 -7.49 4.97
CA PHE A 237 -9.06 -8.19 3.86
C PHE A 237 -9.45 -9.60 4.33
N GLY A 238 -10.65 -10.09 3.99
CA GLY A 238 -11.05 -11.47 4.29
C GLY A 238 -10.11 -12.49 3.64
N ASN A 239 -10.39 -13.79 3.80
CA ASN A 239 -9.70 -14.84 3.02
C ASN A 239 -10.06 -14.69 1.54
N LEU A 240 -9.33 -13.82 0.84
CA LEU A 240 -9.53 -13.57 -0.57
C LEU A 240 -9.04 -14.81 -1.33
N PRO A 241 -9.89 -15.48 -2.13
CA PRO A 241 -9.54 -16.74 -2.79
C PRO A 241 -8.37 -16.63 -3.79
N TRP A 242 -7.96 -15.41 -4.17
CA TRP A 242 -6.82 -15.16 -5.08
C TRP A 242 -5.50 -14.83 -4.36
N LEU A 243 -5.50 -14.69 -3.03
CA LEU A 243 -4.25 -14.59 -2.27
C LEU A 243 -3.72 -16.01 -2.03
N PRO A 244 -2.43 -16.30 -2.30
CA PRO A 244 -1.84 -17.58 -1.94
C PRO A 244 -2.14 -17.88 -0.46
N PRO A 245 -2.48 -19.13 -0.10
CA PRO A 245 -2.57 -19.52 1.30
C PRO A 245 -1.27 -19.11 1.98
N GLN A 246 -1.34 -18.29 3.04
CA GLN A 246 -0.15 -17.96 3.80
C GLN A 246 0.37 -19.26 4.44
N SER A 247 1.39 -19.85 3.83
CA SER A 247 1.96 -21.14 4.20
C SER A 247 2.80 -21.09 5.47
N SER A 248 2.72 -20.02 6.26
CA SER A 248 3.49 -19.87 7.49
C SER A 248 2.57 -19.96 8.72
N SER A 249 2.82 -20.96 9.54
CA SER A 249 2.34 -21.11 10.94
C SER A 249 2.75 -19.96 11.86
N HIS A 250 3.47 -18.97 11.34
CA HIS A 250 3.75 -17.70 11.96
C HIS A 250 3.18 -16.60 11.07
N PRO A 251 2.26 -15.75 11.56
CA PRO A 251 2.06 -14.48 10.91
C PRO A 251 3.42 -13.77 10.91
N PRO A 252 3.92 -13.25 9.77
CA PRO A 252 5.11 -12.42 9.80
C PRO A 252 4.88 -11.33 10.87
N GLN A 253 5.88 -11.10 11.73
CA GLN A 253 5.79 -10.09 12.81
C GLN A 253 5.42 -8.69 12.27
N GLN A 254 5.60 -8.49 10.97
CA GLN A 254 5.00 -7.41 10.21
C GLN A 254 3.68 -7.92 9.60
N ARG A 255 2.59 -7.79 10.37
CA ARG A 255 1.23 -7.85 9.84
C ARG A 255 1.21 -6.83 8.70
N LEU A 256 1.19 -7.30 7.44
CA LEU A 256 1.37 -6.50 6.22
C LEU A 256 0.55 -5.21 6.33
N THR A 257 1.20 -4.13 6.73
CA THR A 257 0.65 -2.79 6.67
C THR A 257 0.69 -2.43 5.20
N TYR A 258 -0.38 -2.77 4.50
CA TYR A 258 -0.56 -2.37 3.11
C TYR A 258 -0.73 -0.85 3.12
N ASN A 259 0.38 -0.15 2.91
CA ASN A 259 0.42 1.27 2.65
C ASN A 259 -0.42 1.53 1.39
N ILE A 260 -1.29 2.54 1.38
CA ILE A 260 -2.14 2.86 0.22
C ILE A 260 -1.33 3.04 -1.08
N THR A 261 -0.05 3.39 -0.99
CA THR A 261 0.86 3.52 -2.14
C THR A 261 1.30 2.17 -2.76
N THR A 262 1.10 1.03 -2.09
CA THR A 262 1.33 -0.32 -2.64
C THR A 262 0.04 -0.99 -3.13
N LEU A 263 -0.95 -0.19 -3.52
CA LEU A 263 -2.13 -0.66 -4.27
C LEU A 263 -2.04 -0.48 -5.81
N PRO A 264 -0.90 -0.69 -6.52
CA PRO A 264 -0.96 -0.80 -7.98
C PRO A 264 -1.74 -2.05 -8.41
N MET A 265 -2.04 -2.97 -7.48
CA MET A 265 -2.90 -4.12 -7.75
C MET A 265 -4.37 -3.72 -7.99
N ILE A 266 -4.92 -2.69 -7.34
CA ILE A 266 -6.33 -2.28 -7.60
C ILE A 266 -6.44 -1.61 -8.98
N GLN A 267 -5.48 -0.74 -9.35
CA GLN A 267 -5.42 -0.17 -10.71
C GLN A 267 -5.18 -1.22 -11.80
N LYS A 268 -4.47 -2.31 -11.48
CA LYS A 268 -4.28 -3.44 -12.42
C LYS A 268 -5.57 -4.21 -12.72
N TYR A 269 -6.59 -4.10 -11.86
CA TYR A 269 -7.90 -4.73 -12.10
C TYR A 269 -8.90 -3.79 -12.79
N GLU A 270 -8.68 -2.47 -12.78
CA GLU A 270 -9.44 -1.53 -13.63
C GLU A 270 -9.02 -1.61 -15.11
N THR A 271 -7.86 -2.21 -15.40
CA THR A 271 -7.30 -2.36 -16.75
C THR A 271 -7.49 -3.76 -17.36
N LEU A 272 -8.37 -4.61 -16.80
CA LEU A 272 -8.78 -5.87 -17.43
C LEU A 272 -9.87 -5.65 -18.51
N ASP A 273 -9.67 -4.63 -19.35
CA ASP A 273 -10.35 -4.47 -20.64
C ASP A 273 -9.63 -5.22 -21.77
N ASP A 274 -8.53 -5.92 -21.46
CA ASP A 274 -7.95 -6.87 -22.40
C ASP A 274 -8.92 -8.05 -22.57
N ALA A 275 -9.49 -8.12 -23.77
CA ALA A 275 -10.38 -9.17 -24.23
C ALA A 275 -9.66 -10.54 -24.18
N GLU A 276 -9.59 -11.16 -23.00
CA GLU A 276 -9.55 -12.61 -22.93
C GLU A 276 -10.76 -13.09 -23.73
N GLU A 277 -10.54 -13.80 -24.84
CA GLU A 277 -11.62 -14.44 -25.59
C GLU A 277 -12.43 -15.29 -24.59
N PHE A 278 -13.61 -14.79 -24.19
CA PHE A 278 -14.39 -15.34 -23.08
C PHE A 278 -15.12 -16.62 -23.51
N TYR A 279 -14.41 -17.73 -23.71
CA TYR A 279 -15.06 -19.02 -23.97
C TYR A 279 -15.77 -19.51 -22.71
N SER A 280 -17.08 -19.66 -22.74
CA SER A 280 -17.84 -20.27 -21.64
C SER A 280 -18.06 -21.77 -21.88
N LEU A 281 -18.72 -22.42 -20.92
CA LEU A 281 -19.17 -23.81 -21.08
C LEU A 281 -20.09 -24.04 -22.29
N ARG A 282 -20.70 -22.98 -22.88
CA ARG A 282 -21.43 -23.08 -24.15
C ARG A 282 -20.52 -23.49 -25.31
N TYR A 283 -19.25 -23.09 -25.29
CA TYR A 283 -18.27 -23.52 -26.28
C TYR A 283 -18.12 -25.05 -26.26
N ILE A 284 -17.98 -25.66 -25.07
CA ILE A 284 -17.96 -27.12 -24.93
C ILE A 284 -19.24 -27.73 -25.51
N LYS A 285 -20.42 -27.16 -25.23
CA LYS A 285 -21.71 -27.65 -25.76
C LYS A 285 -21.87 -27.48 -27.29
N GLN A 286 -21.15 -26.54 -27.90
CA GLN A 286 -21.14 -26.37 -29.36
C GLN A 286 -20.19 -27.38 -30.00
N VAL A 287 -19.01 -27.57 -29.43
CA VAL A 287 -17.96 -28.51 -29.90
C VAL A 287 -18.40 -29.96 -29.70
N VAL A 288 -18.96 -30.26 -28.53
CA VAL A 288 -19.50 -31.56 -28.18
C VAL A 288 -21.01 -31.51 -28.45
N ARG A 289 -21.51 -32.39 -29.32
CA ARG A 289 -22.95 -32.48 -29.65
C ARG A 289 -23.81 -32.46 -28.37
N LYS A 290 -24.99 -31.84 -28.43
CA LYS A 290 -25.88 -31.61 -27.26
C LYS A 290 -26.09 -32.82 -26.34
N ALA A 291 -26.13 -34.03 -26.91
CA ALA A 291 -26.33 -35.29 -26.18
C ALA A 291 -25.15 -35.65 -25.25
N GLU A 292 -23.92 -35.30 -25.62
CA GLU A 292 -22.70 -35.73 -24.93
C GLU A 292 -22.16 -34.69 -23.95
N PHE A 293 -22.69 -33.46 -23.96
CA PHE A 293 -22.26 -32.38 -23.08
C PHE A 293 -22.39 -32.74 -21.60
N ALA A 294 -23.52 -33.36 -21.22
CA ALA A 294 -23.73 -33.83 -19.85
C ALA A 294 -22.74 -34.92 -19.44
N SER A 295 -22.39 -35.84 -20.35
CA SER A 295 -21.41 -36.90 -20.12
C SER A 295 -20.02 -36.32 -19.84
N VAL A 296 -19.59 -35.34 -20.64
CA VAL A 296 -18.30 -34.65 -20.47
C VAL A 296 -18.22 -33.92 -19.13
N CYS A 297 -19.24 -33.11 -18.80
CA CYS A 297 -19.27 -32.39 -17.53
C CYS A 297 -19.34 -33.35 -16.33
N TYR A 298 -20.11 -34.44 -16.42
CA TYR A 298 -20.17 -35.46 -15.37
C TYR A 298 -18.80 -36.09 -15.13
N CYS A 299 -18.10 -36.50 -16.20
CA CYS A 299 -16.77 -37.10 -16.10
C CYS A 299 -15.76 -36.13 -15.47
N ALA A 300 -15.78 -34.86 -15.87
CA ALA A 300 -14.90 -33.83 -15.34
C ALA A 300 -15.13 -33.61 -13.84
N LEU A 301 -16.39 -33.49 -13.41
CA LEU A 301 -16.76 -33.22 -12.02
C LEU A 301 -16.56 -34.41 -11.08
N THR A 302 -16.54 -35.65 -11.59
CA THR A 302 -16.41 -36.89 -10.79
C THR A 302 -15.03 -37.54 -10.87
N GLY A 303 -14.10 -36.97 -11.65
CA GLY A 303 -12.72 -37.42 -11.74
C GLY A 303 -12.49 -38.64 -12.64
N ILE A 304 -13.41 -38.94 -13.56
CA ILE A 304 -13.19 -39.90 -14.64
C ILE A 304 -12.14 -39.32 -15.57
N LYS A 305 -11.18 -40.14 -16.04
CA LYS A 305 -10.05 -39.65 -16.82
C LYS A 305 -10.53 -39.18 -18.19
N ILE A 306 -10.36 -37.90 -18.51
CA ILE A 306 -10.68 -37.31 -19.82
C ILE A 306 -9.39 -37.14 -20.61
N ILE A 307 -9.35 -37.73 -21.80
CA ILE A 307 -8.24 -37.59 -22.75
C ILE A 307 -8.76 -36.87 -23.99
N VAL A 308 -8.20 -35.70 -24.26
CA VAL A 308 -8.49 -34.86 -25.42
C VAL A 308 -7.34 -34.96 -26.40
N ARG A 309 -7.57 -35.54 -27.58
CA ARG A 309 -6.58 -35.69 -28.64
C ARG A 309 -6.91 -34.73 -29.77
N GLY A 310 -5.92 -33.96 -30.23
CA GLY A 310 -6.13 -33.00 -31.30
C GLY A 310 -4.98 -32.01 -31.44
N ASP A 311 -5.13 -31.10 -32.40
CA ASP A 311 -4.22 -29.96 -32.56
C ASP A 311 -4.26 -29.06 -31.29
N PRO A 312 -3.09 -28.69 -30.71
CA PRO A 312 -3.02 -27.87 -29.51
C PRO A 312 -3.80 -26.56 -29.61
N ALA A 313 -3.81 -25.89 -30.76
CA ALA A 313 -4.51 -24.61 -30.93
C ALA A 313 -6.04 -24.77 -30.76
N ARG A 314 -6.62 -25.86 -31.27
CA ARG A 314 -8.06 -26.15 -31.15
C ARG A 314 -8.46 -26.72 -29.79
N THR A 315 -7.59 -27.55 -29.20
CA THR A 315 -7.87 -28.19 -27.91
C THR A 315 -7.68 -27.24 -26.73
N PHE A 316 -6.86 -26.19 -26.87
CA PHE A 316 -6.56 -25.24 -25.80
C PHE A 316 -7.81 -24.60 -25.19
N HIS A 317 -8.68 -23.98 -26.00
CA HIS A 317 -9.88 -23.31 -25.50
C HIS A 317 -10.87 -24.28 -24.86
N PHE A 318 -10.97 -25.50 -25.40
CA PHE A 318 -11.78 -26.57 -24.84
C PHE A 318 -11.28 -26.98 -23.45
N MET A 319 -9.97 -27.13 -23.29
CA MET A 319 -9.31 -27.43 -22.02
C MET A 319 -9.49 -26.31 -20.99
N MET A 320 -9.39 -25.05 -21.41
CA MET A 320 -9.64 -23.91 -20.53
C MET A 320 -11.09 -23.87 -20.03
N CYS A 321 -12.06 -24.26 -20.86
CA CYS A 321 -13.45 -24.39 -20.42
C CYS A 321 -13.65 -25.56 -19.45
N LEU A 322 -12.99 -26.72 -19.66
CA LEU A 322 -13.04 -27.85 -18.73
C LEU A 322 -12.42 -27.48 -17.37
N LYS A 323 -11.34 -26.70 -17.38
CA LYS A 323 -10.70 -26.18 -16.17
C LYS A 323 -11.66 -25.36 -15.29
N LYS A 324 -12.62 -24.65 -15.90
CA LYS A 324 -13.65 -23.87 -15.17
C LYS A 324 -14.64 -24.74 -14.39
N LEU A 325 -14.73 -26.04 -14.65
CA LEU A 325 -15.58 -26.97 -13.90
C LEU A 325 -14.96 -27.39 -12.56
N LEU A 326 -13.66 -27.13 -12.35
CA LEU A 326 -12.94 -27.55 -11.16
C LEU A 326 -12.47 -26.33 -10.33
N PRO A 327 -12.41 -26.48 -8.99
CA PRO A 327 -11.75 -25.52 -8.11
C PRO A 327 -10.30 -25.24 -8.50
N GLU A 328 -9.80 -24.04 -8.18
CA GLU A 328 -8.42 -23.61 -8.50
C GLU A 328 -7.36 -24.56 -7.93
N GLN A 329 -7.57 -25.09 -6.71
CA GLN A 329 -6.68 -26.07 -6.08
C GLN A 329 -6.54 -27.38 -6.88
N MET A 330 -7.57 -27.73 -7.66
CA MET A 330 -7.62 -28.96 -8.45
C MET A 330 -7.11 -28.75 -9.89
N HIS A 331 -6.70 -27.54 -10.27
CA HIS A 331 -6.20 -27.26 -11.62
C HIS A 331 -4.88 -27.98 -11.92
N SER A 332 -4.12 -28.40 -10.89
CA SER A 332 -2.94 -29.26 -11.02
C SER A 332 -3.26 -30.64 -11.61
N LEU A 333 -4.52 -31.07 -11.57
CA LEU A 333 -4.99 -32.34 -12.15
C LEU A 333 -5.19 -32.26 -13.67
N ILE A 334 -5.02 -31.07 -14.26
CA ILE A 334 -5.19 -30.81 -15.68
C ILE A 334 -3.83 -30.58 -16.33
N ARG A 335 -3.54 -31.33 -17.39
CA ARG A 335 -2.35 -31.14 -18.22
C ARG A 335 -2.77 -30.72 -19.63
N VAL A 336 -2.28 -29.57 -20.07
CA VAL A 336 -2.46 -29.07 -21.43
C VAL A 336 -1.18 -29.34 -22.23
N ASP A 337 -1.33 -29.75 -23.48
CA ASP A 337 -0.26 -30.01 -24.46
C ASP A 337 0.81 -30.98 -23.94
N ALA A 338 0.39 -32.20 -23.65
CA ALA A 338 1.31 -33.29 -23.32
C ALA A 338 1.96 -33.82 -24.61
N GLN A 339 3.28 -33.57 -24.76
CA GLN A 339 4.07 -33.93 -25.95
C GLN A 339 4.71 -35.34 -25.87
N HIS A 340 4.64 -36.02 -24.72
CA HIS A 340 5.29 -37.32 -24.52
C HIS A 340 4.31 -38.36 -23.96
N GLN A 341 4.47 -39.64 -24.33
CA GLN A 341 3.61 -40.74 -23.87
C GLN A 341 3.67 -40.95 -22.33
N HIS A 342 4.82 -40.66 -21.71
CA HIS A 342 4.99 -40.67 -20.25
C HIS A 342 4.20 -39.55 -19.53
N SER A 343 3.70 -38.56 -20.26
CA SER A 343 2.84 -37.49 -19.71
C SER A 343 1.41 -37.97 -19.43
N ILE A 344 1.02 -39.17 -19.86
CA ILE A 344 -0.21 -39.85 -19.44
C ILE A 344 -0.01 -40.47 -18.03
N SER A 345 0.52 -39.69 -17.08
CA SER A 345 0.64 -40.11 -15.69
C SER A 345 -0.74 -40.46 -15.10
N ALA A 346 -0.77 -41.30 -14.06
CA ALA A 346 -1.98 -41.64 -13.31
C ALA A 346 -2.55 -40.43 -12.54
N ASP A 347 -1.71 -39.43 -12.27
CA ASP A 347 -2.04 -38.29 -11.40
C ASP A 347 -2.95 -37.26 -12.09
N TYR A 348 -2.81 -37.09 -13.41
CA TYR A 348 -3.66 -36.18 -14.18
C TYR A 348 -5.00 -36.83 -14.55
N LYS A 349 -6.09 -36.08 -14.31
CA LYS A 349 -7.46 -36.52 -14.64
C LYS A 349 -7.96 -35.96 -15.96
N ILE A 350 -7.50 -34.78 -16.39
CA ILE A 350 -7.88 -34.20 -17.68
C ILE A 350 -6.58 -33.88 -18.44
N ILE A 351 -6.42 -34.44 -19.63
CA ILE A 351 -5.17 -34.35 -20.39
C ILE A 351 -5.49 -33.98 -21.84
N SER A 352 -4.80 -32.99 -22.40
CA SER A 352 -4.73 -32.80 -23.86
C SER A 352 -3.40 -33.27 -24.43
N ILE A 353 -3.45 -33.92 -25.59
CA ILE A 353 -2.31 -34.53 -26.29
C ILE A 353 -2.40 -34.29 -27.80
N SER A 354 -1.26 -34.34 -28.48
CA SER A 354 -1.16 -34.29 -29.94
C SER A 354 -1.71 -35.56 -30.62
N ASN A 355 -2.07 -35.43 -31.89
CA ASN A 355 -2.53 -36.52 -32.75
C ASN A 355 -1.51 -37.63 -32.97
N GLU A 356 -0.23 -37.42 -32.67
CA GLU A 356 0.83 -38.41 -32.91
C GLU A 356 0.95 -39.44 -31.79
N ILE A 357 0.33 -39.19 -30.62
CA ILE A 357 0.52 -39.98 -29.41
C ILE A 357 -0.52 -41.12 -29.32
N ALA A 358 -0.04 -42.33 -29.01
CA ALA A 358 -0.91 -43.48 -28.74
C ALA A 358 -1.69 -43.28 -27.43
N VAL A 359 -3.00 -43.53 -27.48
CA VAL A 359 -3.92 -43.36 -26.34
C VAL A 359 -4.50 -44.68 -25.86
N PRO A 360 -4.76 -44.81 -24.54
CA PRO A 360 -5.52 -45.93 -23.99
C PRO A 360 -6.88 -46.12 -24.68
N MET A 361 -7.36 -47.36 -24.69
CA MET A 361 -8.72 -47.66 -25.15
C MET A 361 -9.74 -46.99 -24.23
N ALA A 362 -10.83 -46.49 -24.81
CA ALA A 362 -11.94 -45.95 -24.05
C ALA A 362 -12.56 -47.05 -23.17
N SER A 363 -12.81 -46.72 -21.91
CA SER A 363 -13.35 -47.63 -20.90
C SER A 363 -14.31 -46.86 -19.98
N SER A 364 -14.95 -47.54 -19.04
CA SER A 364 -15.80 -46.84 -18.04
C SER A 364 -15.02 -45.79 -17.23
N SER A 365 -13.69 -45.94 -17.10
CA SER A 365 -12.80 -45.03 -16.38
C SER A 365 -12.02 -44.05 -17.28
N VAL A 366 -12.10 -44.20 -18.61
CA VAL A 366 -11.39 -43.37 -19.59
C VAL A 366 -12.37 -42.85 -20.65
N PHE A 367 -12.64 -41.54 -20.60
CA PHE A 367 -13.45 -40.79 -21.55
C PHE A 367 -12.54 -40.17 -22.62
N ARG A 368 -12.76 -40.50 -23.90
CA ARG A 368 -11.90 -40.06 -25.01
C ARG A 368 -12.63 -39.09 -25.94
N ILE A 369 -11.94 -38.01 -26.30
CA ILE A 369 -12.41 -36.95 -27.20
C ILE A 369 -11.33 -36.74 -28.26
N ASP A 370 -11.60 -37.10 -29.51
CA ASP A 370 -10.68 -36.90 -30.64
C ASP A 370 -11.20 -35.76 -31.54
N PHE A 371 -10.39 -34.71 -31.71
CA PHE A 371 -10.62 -33.64 -32.68
C PHE A 371 -10.05 -34.09 -34.03
N LEU A 372 -10.92 -34.23 -35.04
CA LEU A 372 -10.54 -34.66 -36.38
C LEU A 372 -9.95 -33.49 -37.20
N GLU A 373 -9.15 -33.80 -38.23
CA GLU A 373 -8.52 -32.80 -39.12
C GLU A 373 -9.56 -31.96 -39.89
N GLU A 374 -9.18 -30.71 -40.20
CA GLU A 374 -10.09 -29.67 -40.73
C GLU A 374 -10.76 -30.02 -42.07
N SER A 375 -10.20 -30.94 -42.86
CA SER A 375 -10.72 -31.32 -44.17
C SER A 375 -12.09 -32.02 -44.14
N LEU A 376 -12.57 -32.45 -42.96
CA LEU A 376 -13.83 -33.18 -42.77
C LEU A 376 -14.90 -32.39 -42.00
N GLY A 377 -14.65 -31.11 -41.70
CA GLY A 377 -15.52 -30.29 -40.85
C GLY A 377 -15.18 -30.39 -39.36
N ASN A 378 -15.85 -29.58 -38.53
CA ASN A 378 -15.62 -29.45 -37.10
C ASN A 378 -16.16 -30.66 -36.29
N ASP A 379 -15.92 -31.88 -36.75
CA ASP A 379 -16.41 -33.11 -36.12
C ASP A 379 -15.45 -33.59 -35.03
N VAL A 380 -16.02 -33.78 -33.84
CA VAL A 380 -15.35 -34.37 -32.67
C VAL A 380 -15.86 -35.80 -32.50
N CYS A 381 -14.95 -36.77 -32.43
CA CYS A 381 -15.29 -38.16 -32.14
C CYS A 381 -15.19 -38.42 -30.64
N ILE A 382 -16.30 -38.82 -30.02
CA ILE A 382 -16.38 -39.09 -28.58
C ILE A 382 -16.55 -40.58 -28.37
N LYS A 383 -15.74 -41.15 -27.49
CA LYS A 383 -15.78 -42.56 -27.12
C LYS A 383 -15.75 -42.69 -25.60
N TRP A 384 -16.88 -43.12 -25.04
CA TRP A 384 -16.98 -43.53 -23.66
C TRP A 384 -18.05 -44.62 -23.52
N PRO A 385 -17.68 -45.85 -23.16
CA PRO A 385 -18.63 -46.94 -22.97
C PRO A 385 -19.36 -46.88 -21.62
N GLY A 386 -19.09 -45.87 -20.79
CA GLY A 386 -19.83 -45.63 -19.56
C GLY A 386 -21.17 -44.94 -19.81
N SER A 387 -22.01 -44.94 -18.77
CA SER A 387 -23.32 -44.27 -18.81
C SER A 387 -23.41 -43.24 -17.69
N VAL A 388 -24.04 -42.10 -17.99
CA VAL A 388 -24.39 -41.11 -16.97
C VAL A 388 -25.52 -41.67 -16.09
N PRO A 389 -25.48 -41.53 -14.76
CA PRO A 389 -26.56 -42.00 -13.89
C PRO A 389 -27.88 -41.26 -14.16
N THR A 390 -29.00 -41.91 -13.89
CA THR A 390 -30.35 -41.32 -14.07
C THR A 390 -30.59 -40.10 -13.19
N LYS A 391 -29.96 -40.04 -12.01
CA LYS A 391 -29.93 -38.87 -11.13
C LYS A 391 -28.55 -38.23 -11.16
N LEU A 392 -28.48 -36.99 -11.62
CA LEU A 392 -27.25 -36.22 -11.74
C LEU A 392 -26.92 -35.46 -10.45
N PRO A 393 -25.62 -35.23 -10.15
CA PRO A 393 -25.22 -34.34 -9.07
C PRO A 393 -25.86 -32.95 -9.21
N ASP A 394 -26.24 -32.31 -8.10
CA ASP A 394 -26.94 -31.02 -8.12
C ASP A 394 -26.09 -29.90 -8.75
N LEU A 395 -24.77 -29.89 -8.54
CA LEU A 395 -23.86 -28.99 -9.26
C LEU A 395 -24.01 -29.13 -10.77
N LEU A 396 -24.01 -30.37 -11.28
CA LEU A 396 -24.13 -30.65 -12.70
C LEU A 396 -25.50 -30.18 -13.23
N VAL A 397 -26.59 -30.47 -12.52
CA VAL A 397 -27.94 -30.02 -12.91
C VAL A 397 -28.00 -28.50 -13.03
N LYS A 398 -27.42 -27.77 -12.07
CA LYS A 398 -27.37 -26.30 -12.08
C LYS A 398 -26.53 -25.77 -13.24
N LEU A 399 -25.38 -26.38 -13.52
CA LEU A 399 -24.53 -26.01 -14.66
C LEU A 399 -25.23 -26.24 -16.00
N LEU A 400 -25.89 -27.39 -16.19
CA LEU A 400 -26.65 -27.68 -17.40
C LEU A 400 -27.77 -26.65 -17.64
N LYS A 401 -28.53 -26.30 -16.59
CA LYS A 401 -29.56 -25.25 -16.66
C LYS A 401 -28.97 -23.87 -16.98
N ALA A 402 -27.83 -23.52 -16.39
CA ALA A 402 -27.18 -22.23 -16.62
C ALA A 402 -26.66 -22.07 -18.06
N VAL A 403 -26.14 -23.15 -18.66
CA VAL A 403 -25.67 -23.15 -20.05
C VAL A 403 -26.83 -22.97 -21.04
N ASP A 404 -28.01 -23.50 -20.70
CA ASP A 404 -29.22 -23.44 -21.53
C ASP A 404 -30.02 -22.14 -21.37
N GLU A 405 -29.71 -21.34 -20.35
CA GLU A 405 -30.35 -20.05 -20.10
C GLU A 405 -29.91 -19.01 -21.13
N THR A 406 -30.81 -18.69 -22.06
CA THR A 406 -30.57 -17.75 -23.16
C THR A 406 -30.28 -16.32 -22.70
N ARG A 407 -30.74 -15.91 -21.51
CA ARG A 407 -30.52 -14.55 -20.98
C ARG A 407 -29.10 -14.32 -20.46
N PHE A 408 -28.33 -15.38 -20.19
CA PHE A 408 -26.95 -15.21 -19.74
C PHE A 408 -26.05 -14.80 -20.91
N THR A 409 -25.32 -13.70 -20.74
CA THR A 409 -24.16 -13.42 -21.57
C THR A 409 -23.02 -14.38 -21.22
N GLU A 410 -22.02 -14.52 -22.09
CA GLU A 410 -20.85 -15.39 -21.83
C GLU A 410 -20.13 -15.01 -20.53
N LEU A 411 -20.04 -13.71 -20.22
CA LEU A 411 -19.48 -13.20 -18.97
C LEU A 411 -20.32 -13.62 -17.75
N VAL A 412 -21.64 -13.44 -17.81
CA VAL A 412 -22.55 -13.80 -16.72
C VAL A 412 -22.52 -15.30 -16.47
N LEU A 413 -22.52 -16.11 -17.54
CA LEU A 413 -22.41 -17.56 -17.43
C LEU A 413 -21.08 -17.96 -16.77
N ASN A 414 -19.95 -17.39 -17.18
CA ASN A 414 -18.65 -17.65 -16.56
C ASN A 414 -18.64 -17.30 -15.06
N ARG A 415 -19.19 -16.15 -14.67
CA ARG A 415 -19.29 -15.75 -13.26
C ARG A 415 -20.20 -16.69 -12.48
N HIS A 416 -21.34 -17.07 -13.05
CA HIS A 416 -22.27 -18.00 -12.44
C HIS A 416 -21.66 -19.39 -12.24
N THR A 417 -20.95 -19.92 -13.25
CA THR A 417 -20.17 -21.17 -13.14
C THR A 417 -19.18 -21.09 -11.99
N ARG A 418 -18.42 -20.00 -11.86
CA ARG A 418 -17.47 -19.81 -10.75
C ARG A 418 -18.17 -19.85 -9.40
N VAL A 419 -19.30 -19.16 -9.26
CA VAL A 419 -20.09 -19.14 -8.01
C VAL A 419 -20.55 -20.56 -7.63
N LEU A 420 -21.06 -21.32 -8.59
CA LEU A 420 -21.51 -22.69 -8.34
C LEU A 420 -20.36 -23.62 -7.93
N VAL A 421 -19.21 -23.54 -8.60
CA VAL A 421 -18.01 -24.32 -8.26
C VAL A 421 -17.50 -23.94 -6.87
N GLU A 422 -17.47 -22.64 -6.54
CA GLU A 422 -17.06 -22.14 -5.23
C GLU A 422 -18.02 -22.55 -4.10
N GLU A 423 -19.33 -22.51 -4.34
CA GLU A 423 -20.35 -23.01 -3.40
C GLU A 423 -20.08 -24.47 -3.04
N TRP A 424 -19.85 -25.32 -4.04
CA TRP A 424 -19.58 -26.74 -3.86
C TRP A 424 -18.21 -27.01 -3.24
N LYS A 425 -17.19 -26.24 -3.60
CA LYS A 425 -15.87 -26.27 -2.95
C LYS A 425 -16.01 -26.03 -1.45
N ASN A 426 -16.75 -24.98 -1.06
CA ASN A 426 -16.95 -24.64 0.34
C ASN A 426 -17.77 -25.70 1.09
N LYS A 427 -18.76 -26.32 0.44
CA LYS A 427 -19.47 -27.48 0.99
C LYS A 427 -18.52 -28.65 1.28
N VAL A 428 -17.62 -28.98 0.34
CA VAL A 428 -16.62 -30.06 0.53
C VAL A 428 -15.66 -29.72 1.68
N ILE A 429 -15.09 -28.51 1.71
CA ILE A 429 -14.17 -28.08 2.78
C ILE A 429 -14.85 -28.15 4.15
N CYS A 430 -16.10 -27.67 4.25
CA CYS A 430 -16.89 -27.75 5.48
C CYS A 430 -17.10 -29.21 5.95
N LEU A 431 -17.38 -30.12 5.01
CA LEU A 431 -17.52 -31.55 5.32
C LEU A 431 -16.20 -32.19 5.73
N ASN A 432 -15.08 -31.82 5.11
CA ASN A 432 -13.74 -32.33 5.45
C ASN A 432 -13.29 -31.90 6.86
N HIS A 433 -13.66 -30.70 7.31
CA HIS A 433 -13.39 -30.24 8.68
C HIS A 433 -14.22 -30.98 9.75
N ALA A 434 -15.34 -31.60 9.38
CA ALA A 434 -16.17 -32.33 10.33
C ALA A 434 -15.56 -33.70 10.66
N LYS A 435 -14.91 -33.79 11.83
CA LYS A 435 -14.18 -34.99 12.28
C LYS A 435 -15.04 -36.20 12.67
N SER A 436 -16.35 -36.04 12.86
CA SER A 436 -17.26 -37.11 13.29
C SER A 436 -18.19 -37.55 12.15
N THR A 437 -18.34 -38.86 11.95
CA THR A 437 -19.24 -39.46 10.95
C THR A 437 -20.71 -39.03 11.16
N ASN A 438 -21.16 -38.90 12.41
CA ASN A 438 -22.50 -38.41 12.73
C ASN A 438 -22.64 -36.90 12.42
N GLY A 439 -21.59 -36.12 12.69
CA GLY A 439 -21.52 -34.70 12.33
C GLY A 439 -21.58 -34.48 10.81
N GLN A 440 -20.83 -35.28 10.05
CA GLN A 440 -20.86 -35.23 8.58
C GLN A 440 -22.25 -35.59 8.03
N ALA A 441 -22.92 -36.61 8.58
CA ALA A 441 -24.27 -36.99 8.14
C ALA A 441 -25.29 -35.87 8.38
N LYS A 442 -25.21 -35.16 9.50
CA LYS A 442 -26.06 -33.99 9.78
C LYS A 442 -25.73 -32.81 8.87
N LEU A 443 -24.45 -32.51 8.66
CA LEU A 443 -24.01 -31.43 7.77
C LEU A 443 -24.42 -31.67 6.31
N LYS A 444 -24.32 -32.91 5.81
CA LYS A 444 -24.80 -33.25 4.46
C LYS A 444 -26.28 -32.88 4.28
N ARG A 445 -27.13 -33.16 5.29
CA ARG A 445 -28.55 -32.77 5.25
C ARG A 445 -28.75 -31.25 5.24
N VAL A 446 -28.01 -30.51 6.07
CA VAL A 446 -28.08 -29.05 6.15
C VAL A 446 -27.61 -28.38 4.86
N LEU A 447 -26.53 -28.87 4.26
CA LEU A 447 -25.95 -28.34 3.02
C LEU A 447 -26.72 -28.77 1.76
N GLY A 448 -27.77 -29.58 1.92
CA GLY A 448 -28.60 -30.09 0.82
C GLY A 448 -27.91 -31.14 -0.05
N VAL A 449 -26.86 -31.77 0.44
CA VAL A 449 -26.13 -32.83 -0.26
C VAL A 449 -26.94 -34.12 -0.27
N GLN A 450 -27.16 -34.66 -1.46
CA GLN A 450 -27.92 -35.88 -1.70
C GLN A 450 -27.00 -37.07 -2.02
N THR A 451 -27.58 -38.26 -2.14
CA THR A 451 -26.83 -39.49 -2.43
C THR A 451 -26.17 -39.47 -3.82
N GLN A 452 -26.80 -38.85 -4.80
CA GLN A 452 -26.24 -38.71 -6.15
C GLN A 452 -25.01 -37.78 -6.23
N ASP A 453 -24.77 -36.96 -5.21
CA ASP A 453 -23.60 -36.06 -5.16
C ASP A 453 -22.35 -36.78 -4.63
N GLN A 454 -22.50 -38.00 -4.10
CA GLN A 454 -21.42 -38.72 -3.43
C GLN A 454 -20.19 -38.98 -4.33
N PRO A 455 -20.30 -39.30 -5.63
CA PRO A 455 -19.14 -39.43 -6.52
C PRO A 455 -18.33 -38.14 -6.65
N LEU A 456 -19.01 -36.99 -6.77
CA LEU A 456 -18.39 -35.67 -6.82
C LEU A 456 -17.68 -35.37 -5.50
N LEU A 457 -18.35 -35.60 -4.38
CA LEU A 457 -17.78 -35.37 -3.06
C LEU A 457 -16.53 -36.21 -2.82
N ASN A 458 -16.56 -37.51 -3.14
CA ASN A 458 -15.41 -38.41 -2.97
C ASN A 458 -14.19 -37.90 -3.74
N TYR A 459 -14.40 -37.47 -4.98
CA TYR A 459 -13.33 -36.95 -5.82
C TYR A 459 -12.78 -35.62 -5.28
N TRP A 460 -13.65 -34.67 -4.96
CA TRP A 460 -13.22 -33.33 -4.51
C TRP A 460 -12.61 -33.39 -3.10
N SER A 461 -13.13 -34.22 -2.21
CA SER A 461 -12.59 -34.37 -0.85
C SER A 461 -11.16 -34.91 -0.81
N ALA A 462 -10.76 -35.67 -1.83
CA ALA A 462 -9.42 -36.24 -1.94
C ALA A 462 -8.37 -35.20 -2.38
N HIS A 463 -8.81 -34.04 -2.91
CA HIS A 463 -7.93 -33.02 -3.47
C HIS A 463 -8.08 -31.64 -2.84
N LEU A 464 -9.14 -31.41 -2.07
CA LEU A 464 -9.40 -30.18 -1.32
C LEU A 464 -9.13 -30.42 0.17
N HIS A 465 -7.97 -29.98 0.65
CA HIS A 465 -7.59 -30.06 2.07
C HIS A 465 -7.64 -28.71 2.77
#